data_AF-A0A7C9AZC7-F1
#
_entry.id   AF-A0A7C9AZC7-F1
#
_cell.length_a   1.000
_cell.length_b   1.000
_cell.length_c   1.000
_cell.angle_alpha   90.00
_cell.angle_beta   90.00
_cell.angle_gamma   90.00
#
_symmetry.space_group_name_H-M   'P 1'
#
loop_
_entity.id
_entity.type
_entity.pdbx_description
1 polymer ?
#
loop_
_entity_poly.entity_id
_entity_poly.type
_entity_poly.pdbx_seq_one_letter_code
_entity_poly.pdbx_strand_id
1 'polypeptide(L)'
;MAFAYSYSMILIEIQDTVRSPPAESKTMKKATMISVLVTTLFYMLCGCFGYAAFGDLSPGNLLTGFGFYNPFWLVDIANAAIVIHLVGAYQVYSQPLFAFVEMKANEAFP
;
A
#
# COMPACT_ATOMS: atom_id res chain seq x y z
N MET A 1 -0.43 11.65 -0.19
CA MET A 1 -1.40 11.10 0.80
C MET A 1 -2.71 10.65 0.17
N ALA A 2 -3.38 11.42 -0.69
CA ALA A 2 -4.66 11.00 -1.32
C ALA A 2 -4.60 9.64 -2.05
N PHE A 3 -3.49 9.34 -2.74
CA PHE A 3 -3.29 8.06 -3.41
C PHE A 3 -3.14 6.85 -2.45
N ALA A 4 -2.62 7.07 -1.22
CA ALA A 4 -2.46 6.02 -0.21
C ALA A 4 -3.79 5.52 0.38
N TYR A 5 -4.88 6.27 0.17
CA TYR A 5 -6.24 5.90 0.57
C TYR A 5 -7.05 5.29 -0.59
N SER A 6 -6.41 4.93 -1.71
CA SER A 6 -7.05 4.27 -2.87
C SER A 6 -7.39 2.78 -2.62
N TYR A 7 -7.39 2.31 -1.37
CA TYR A 7 -7.77 0.94 -1.02
C TYR A 7 -9.29 0.71 -1.10
N SER A 8 -10.08 1.77 -1.35
CA SER A 8 -11.54 1.68 -1.51
C SER A 8 -11.97 0.71 -2.60
N MET A 9 -11.18 0.56 -3.67
CA MET A 9 -11.44 -0.41 -4.74
C MET A 9 -11.26 -1.87 -4.28
N ILE A 10 -10.42 -2.11 -3.26
CA ILE A 10 -10.13 -3.45 -2.74
C ILE A 10 -11.02 -3.78 -1.51
N LEU A 11 -11.63 -2.77 -0.88
CA LEU A 11 -12.44 -2.98 0.32
C LEU A 11 -13.56 -3.99 0.13
N ILE A 12 -14.21 -3.97 -1.04
CA ILE A 12 -15.33 -4.87 -1.35
C ILE A 12 -14.84 -6.32 -1.42
N GLU A 13 -13.75 -6.56 -2.17
CA GLU A 13 -13.12 -7.90 -2.26
C GLU A 13 -12.69 -8.42 -0.88
N ILE A 14 -12.09 -7.59 -0.02
CA ILE A 14 -11.72 -8.03 1.33
C ILE A 14 -12.98 -8.33 2.14
N GLN A 15 -14.01 -7.48 2.07
CA GLN A 15 -15.24 -7.67 2.83
C GLN A 15 -15.93 -8.99 2.45
N ASP A 16 -15.98 -9.32 1.16
CA ASP A 16 -16.56 -10.56 0.63
C ASP A 16 -15.82 -11.83 1.10
N THR A 17 -14.56 -11.71 1.54
CA THR A 17 -13.78 -12.84 2.08
C THR A 17 -13.87 -13.00 3.60
N VAL A 18 -14.33 -11.97 4.32
CA VAL A 18 -14.40 -11.99 5.78
C VAL A 18 -15.57 -12.86 6.24
N ARG A 19 -15.32 -13.82 7.15
CA ARG A 19 -16.39 -14.68 7.67
C ARG A 19 -17.20 -13.98 8.75
N SER A 20 -18.52 -14.15 8.69
CA SER A 20 -19.47 -13.81 9.76
C SER A 20 -19.73 -15.02 10.68
N PRO A 21 -20.05 -14.84 11.98
CA PRO A 21 -20.15 -13.59 12.75
C PRO A 21 -18.81 -13.12 13.37
N PRO A 22 -18.61 -11.82 13.67
CA PRO A 22 -19.55 -10.70 13.54
C PRO A 22 -19.69 -10.17 12.10
N ALA A 23 -20.66 -9.28 11.85
CA ALA A 23 -20.89 -8.70 10.53
C ALA A 23 -19.61 -8.13 9.91
N GLU A 24 -19.37 -8.45 8.64
CA GLU A 24 -18.16 -8.09 7.91
C GLU A 24 -17.86 -6.59 7.96
N SER A 25 -18.88 -5.74 7.83
CA SER A 25 -18.74 -4.28 7.94
C SER A 25 -18.15 -3.81 9.28
N LYS A 26 -18.48 -4.51 10.38
CA LYS A 26 -17.93 -4.21 11.71
C LYS A 26 -16.45 -4.59 11.80
N THR A 27 -16.10 -5.77 11.27
CA THR A 27 -14.72 -6.24 11.18
C THR A 27 -13.88 -5.34 10.28
N MET A 28 -14.39 -5.01 9.09
CA MET A 28 -13.75 -4.14 8.10
C MET A 28 -13.57 -2.72 8.60
N LYS A 29 -14.55 -2.15 9.32
CA LYS A 29 -14.40 -0.82 9.93
C LYS A 29 -13.26 -0.78 10.96
N LYS A 30 -13.15 -1.82 11.80
CA LYS A 30 -12.06 -1.92 12.77
C LYS A 30 -10.71 -2.11 12.08
N ALA A 31 -10.64 -3.01 11.11
CA ALA A 31 -9.42 -3.28 10.33
C ALA A 31 -8.94 -2.01 9.60
N THR A 32 -9.85 -1.31 8.96
CA THR A 32 -9.59 -0.04 8.26
C THR A 32 -9.05 1.02 9.22
N MET A 33 -9.71 1.22 10.37
CA MET A 33 -9.28 2.23 11.34
C MET A 33 -7.85 1.95 11.85
N ILE A 34 -7.55 0.69 12.18
CA ILE A 34 -6.21 0.28 12.61
C ILE A 34 -5.20 0.49 11.48
N SER A 35 -5.52 0.07 10.26
CA SER A 35 -4.64 0.20 9.09
C SER A 35 -4.27 1.65 8.79
N VAL A 36 -5.25 2.56 8.81
CA VAL A 36 -5.04 3.99 8.61
C VAL A 36 -4.15 4.59 9.70
N LEU A 37 -4.40 4.24 10.96
CA LEU A 37 -3.61 4.72 12.09
C LEU A 37 -2.16 4.26 11.99
N VAL A 38 -1.93 2.97 11.72
CA VAL A 38 -0.59 2.39 11.58
C VAL A 38 0.16 3.02 10.41
N THR A 39 -0.49 3.16 9.26
CA THR A 39 0.11 3.76 8.06
C THR A 39 0.48 5.23 8.27
N THR A 40 -0.40 5.98 8.95
CA THR A 40 -0.15 7.38 9.29
C THR A 40 1.06 7.52 10.21
N LEU A 41 1.12 6.71 11.27
CA LEU A 41 2.25 6.71 12.20
C LEU A 41 3.54 6.32 11.50
N PHE A 42 3.51 5.28 10.65
CA PHE A 42 4.68 4.84 9.90
C PHE A 42 5.22 5.96 9.00
N TYR A 43 4.37 6.61 8.20
CA TYR A 43 4.82 7.72 7.34
C TYR A 43 5.32 8.92 8.13
N MET A 44 4.68 9.23 9.27
CA MET A 44 5.15 10.29 10.17
C MET A 44 6.54 9.96 10.72
N LEU A 45 6.75 8.73 11.19
CA LEU A 45 8.05 8.28 11.71
C LEU A 45 9.14 8.31 10.64
N CYS A 46 8.86 7.81 9.43
CA CYS A 46 9.80 7.89 8.31
C CYS A 46 10.18 9.34 7.98
N GLY A 47 9.22 10.27 7.99
CA GLY A 47 9.47 11.70 7.78
C GLY A 47 10.29 12.33 8.91
N CYS A 48 9.90 12.09 10.17
CA CYS A 48 10.59 12.62 11.35
C CYS A 48 12.03 12.10 11.47
N PHE A 49 12.24 10.78 11.29
CA PHE A 49 13.57 10.19 11.33
C PHE A 49 14.42 10.57 10.12
N GLY A 50 13.83 10.64 8.92
CA GLY A 50 14.51 11.14 7.72
C GLY A 50 15.02 12.56 7.93
N TYR A 51 14.17 13.46 8.40
CA TYR A 51 14.55 14.83 8.72
C TYR A 51 15.56 14.91 9.88
N ALA A 52 15.42 14.09 10.92
CA ALA A 52 16.40 14.06 12.02
C ALA A 52 17.79 13.58 11.57
N ALA A 53 17.85 12.69 10.58
CA ALA A 53 19.11 12.14 10.06
C ALA A 53 19.77 13.04 9.01
N PHE A 54 19.00 13.74 8.17
CA PHE A 54 19.52 14.47 7.00
C PHE A 54 19.20 15.97 6.98
N GLY A 55 18.32 16.45 7.87
CA GLY A 55 17.89 17.85 7.93
C GLY A 55 17.32 18.33 6.58
N ASP A 56 17.67 19.56 6.20
CA ASP A 56 17.25 20.17 4.93
C ASP A 56 17.85 19.49 3.69
N LEU A 57 18.83 18.60 3.86
CA LEU A 57 19.42 17.79 2.77
C LEU A 57 18.69 16.46 2.57
N SER A 58 17.54 16.26 3.24
CA SER A 58 16.73 15.04 3.11
C SER A 58 16.36 14.78 1.64
N PRO A 59 16.78 13.65 1.05
CA PRO A 59 16.53 13.37 -0.35
C PRO A 59 15.07 13.00 -0.61
N GLY A 60 14.51 13.43 -1.75
CA GLY A 60 13.13 13.13 -2.14
C GLY A 60 12.85 11.64 -2.37
N ASN A 61 13.89 10.86 -2.68
CA ASN A 61 13.88 9.40 -2.59
C ASN A 61 15.01 8.97 -1.67
N LEU A 62 14.64 8.50 -0.48
CA LEU A 62 15.59 8.04 0.54
C LEU A 62 16.55 7.01 -0.04
N LEU A 63 16.07 6.07 -0.87
CA LEU A 63 16.86 4.98 -1.42
C LEU A 63 17.96 5.41 -2.40
N THR A 64 17.81 6.56 -3.05
CA THR A 64 18.82 7.11 -3.98
C THR A 64 19.69 8.19 -3.36
N GLY A 65 19.25 8.81 -2.26
CA GLY A 65 20.01 9.87 -1.59
C GLY A 65 20.87 9.40 -0.43
N PHE A 66 20.86 8.09 -0.13
CA PHE A 66 21.87 7.51 0.73
C PHE A 66 23.24 7.59 0.03
N GLY A 67 24.09 8.54 0.45
CA GLY A 67 25.53 8.51 0.17
C GLY A 67 26.26 7.33 0.83
N PHE A 68 25.53 6.29 1.24
CA PHE A 68 26.05 5.08 1.85
C PHE A 68 26.49 4.12 0.76
N TYR A 69 27.69 4.36 0.24
CA TYR A 69 28.44 3.38 -0.55
C TYR A 69 28.99 2.24 0.32
N ASN A 70 28.53 2.08 1.56
CA ASN A 70 28.77 0.88 2.37
C ASN A 70 27.81 0.82 3.58
N PRO A 71 27.14 -0.32 3.84
CA PRO A 71 27.17 -1.56 3.07
C PRO A 71 25.97 -1.67 2.10
N PHE A 72 26.25 -2.00 0.83
CA PHE A 72 25.28 -2.01 -0.28
C PHE A 72 24.10 -2.97 -0.13
N TRP A 73 24.27 -4.05 0.65
CA TRP A 73 23.27 -5.09 0.83
C TRP A 73 21.94 -4.56 1.39
N LEU A 74 21.97 -3.50 2.20
CA LEU A 74 20.74 -2.95 2.79
C LEU A 74 19.86 -2.27 1.73
N VAL A 75 20.49 -1.60 0.76
CA VAL A 75 19.81 -0.98 -0.38
C VAL A 75 19.26 -2.06 -1.31
N ASP A 76 20.01 -3.13 -1.54
CA ASP A 76 19.57 -4.25 -2.37
C ASP A 76 18.36 -4.98 -1.76
N ILE A 77 18.38 -5.24 -0.45
CA ILE A 77 17.23 -5.83 0.25
C ILE A 77 16.02 -4.88 0.21
N ALA A 78 16.22 -3.58 0.39
CA ALA A 78 15.13 -2.60 0.32
C ALA A 78 14.51 -2.56 -1.09
N ASN A 79 15.33 -2.59 -2.14
CA ASN A 79 14.86 -2.66 -3.52
C ASN A 79 14.13 -3.98 -3.81
N ALA A 80 14.64 -5.12 -3.33
CA ALA A 80 13.97 -6.41 -3.48
C ALA A 80 12.60 -6.42 -2.77
N ALA A 81 12.52 -5.85 -1.57
CA ALA A 81 11.26 -5.70 -0.84
C ALA A 81 10.25 -4.83 -1.60
N ILE A 82 10.71 -3.75 -2.25
CA ILE A 82 9.86 -2.91 -3.11
C ILE A 82 9.33 -3.72 -4.29
N VAL A 83 10.17 -4.49 -4.97
CA VAL A 83 9.74 -5.32 -6.11
C VAL A 83 8.67 -6.32 -5.66
N ILE A 84 8.90 -7.05 -4.56
CA ILE A 84 7.93 -8.01 -4.01
C ILE A 84 6.62 -7.31 -3.66
N HIS A 85 6.69 -6.14 -3.01
CA HIS A 85 5.51 -5.36 -2.64
C HIS A 85 4.72 -4.91 -3.88
N LEU A 86 5.40 -4.39 -4.91
CA LEU A 86 4.76 -3.91 -6.14
C LEU A 86 4.12 -5.04 -6.95
N VAL A 87 4.77 -6.20 -7.03
CA VAL A 87 4.21 -7.38 -7.71
C VAL A 87 2.95 -7.86 -6.99
N GLY A 88 2.99 -7.97 -5.65
CA GLY A 88 1.82 -8.35 -4.86
C GLY A 88 0.69 -7.32 -4.98
N ALA A 89 1.01 -6.03 -4.96
CA ALA A 89 0.04 -4.97 -5.19
C ALA A 89 -0.60 -5.11 -6.58
N TYR A 90 0.20 -5.29 -7.64
CA TYR A 90 -0.32 -5.50 -8.99
C TYR A 90 -1.32 -6.67 -9.06
N GLN A 91 -0.99 -7.80 -8.43
CA GLN A 91 -1.86 -8.97 -8.40
C GLN A 91 -3.24 -8.65 -7.77
N VAL A 92 -3.25 -8.00 -6.60
CA VAL A 92 -4.49 -7.70 -5.86
C VAL A 92 -5.30 -6.60 -6.54
N TYR A 93 -4.65 -5.52 -7.02
CA TYR A 93 -5.35 -4.41 -7.68
C TYR A 93 -5.92 -4.78 -9.05
N SER A 94 -5.35 -5.79 -9.72
CA SER A 94 -5.85 -6.24 -11.01
C SER A 94 -7.23 -6.90 -10.91
N GLN A 95 -7.55 -7.59 -9.81
CA GLN A 95 -8.81 -8.32 -9.64
C GLN A 95 -10.07 -7.44 -9.79
N PRO A 96 -10.26 -6.35 -9.01
CA PRO A 96 -11.44 -5.51 -9.14
C PRO A 96 -11.49 -4.76 -10.48
N LEU A 97 -10.33 -4.45 -11.08
CA LEU A 97 -10.25 -3.82 -12.40
C LEU A 97 -10.77 -4.75 -13.49
N PHE A 98 -10.33 -6.01 -13.49
CA PHE A 98 -10.81 -7.00 -14.46
C PHE A 98 -12.30 -7.29 -14.26
N ALA A 99 -12.77 -7.42 -13.02
CA ALA A 99 -14.20 -7.60 -12.73
C ALA A 99 -15.04 -6.44 -13.27
N PHE A 100 -14.58 -5.19 -13.10
CA PHE A 100 -15.26 -4.02 -13.65
C PHE A 100 -15.30 -4.02 -15.19
N VAL A 101 -14.19 -4.34 -15.85
CA VAL A 101 -14.10 -4.39 -17.32
C VAL A 101 -14.97 -5.50 -17.89
N GLU A 102 -14.96 -6.70 -17.28
CA GLU A 102 -15.77 -7.84 -17.70
C GLU A 102 -17.27 -7.55 -17.57
N MET A 103 -17.70 -6.94 -16.47
CA MET A 103 -19.08 -6.49 -16.29
C MET A 103 -19.51 -5.54 -17.41
N LYS A 104 -18.66 -4.55 -17.74
CA LYS A 104 -18.94 -3.59 -18.81
C LYS A 104 -18.97 -4.22 -20.19
N ALA A 105 -18.11 -5.20 -20.45
CA ALA A 105 -18.10 -5.93 -21.71
C ALA A 105 -19.38 -6.76 -21.88
N ASN A 106 -19.83 -7.47 -20.84
CA ASN A 106 -21.07 -8.25 -20.84
C ASN A 106 -22.32 -7.36 -21.03
N GLU A 107 -22.34 -6.15 -20.46
CA GLU A 107 -23.42 -5.19 -20.68
C GLU A 107 -23.46 -4.66 -22.12
N ALA A 108 -22.29 -4.43 -22.73
CA ALA A 108 -22.17 -3.86 -24.07
C ALA A 108 -22.37 -4.88 -25.20
N PHE A 109 -22.05 -6.16 -24.95
CA PHE A 109 -22.10 -7.24 -25.92
C PHE A 109 -22.77 -8.49 -25.30
N PRO A 110 -24.11 -8.51 -25.20
CA PRO A 110 -24.86 -9.65 -24.64
C PRO A 110 -24.84 -10.90 -25.53
#